data_AF-A0A923QQW4-F1
#
_entry.id   AF-A0A923QQW4-F1
#
_cell.length_a   1.000
_cell.length_b   1.000
_cell.length_c   1.000
_cell.angle_alpha   90.00
_cell.angle_beta   90.00
_cell.angle_gamma   90.00
#
_symmetry.space_group_name_H-M   'P 1'
#
loop_
_entity.id
_entity.type
_entity.pdbx_description
1 polymer ?
#
loop_
_entity_poly.entity_id
_entity_poly.type
_entity_poly.pdbx_seq_one_letter_code
_entity_poly.pdbx_strand_id
1 'polypeptide(L)'
;MNFLIKYFHWLILLICLLIINSCRKNDLFTNNAVTLQFSTDTVFFDTIFSKLGSNPGTPRSITLQVRVTNPNINAVKTNISIAGNLYGLFKLNVDGRSGNFFKDIEIRGNDSIYIFVQAYINQVGSNTPFIVADQILFETNGTKQDVDLIAWTQDANYFSNEVLNCTSSSLLWTNDKPYVIYDSILIPKGCTLTIEAGTHVYNFNKSAFLVQGTLIINGTVDKPVIFEGSRLDDAYKEVAGQWIGIYFLSGSNGNKINGAIIKNGFIGIRIDSMPASGTYGLEIRQSIIKNMSAVGFYTSSAKLYAENNLIANCGLFSFIGQIGGNYDLLHNTFAAQSFNAGRKDPGFYLNNKPVKDENGNITSNVTLNFNIRNNIIYGSLDDEFYIYVDPEGKPLGTTVLGNNLIKTKDNTLNMNGNLLNKEPRFKNIQNGDYDLESNSPCRNAGTNTGVQRDLKNRNRNTSVPSIGAYEVQ
;
A
#
# COMPACT_ATOMS: atom_id res chain seq x y z
N MET A 1 13.24 -35.93 -65.45
CA MET A 1 12.00 -36.35 -64.76
C MET A 1 12.19 -37.60 -63.88
N ASN A 2 12.94 -38.62 -64.31
CA ASN A 2 13.10 -39.88 -63.56
C ASN A 2 13.94 -39.81 -62.27
N PHE A 3 14.81 -38.79 -62.11
CA PHE A 3 15.61 -38.62 -60.88
C PHE A 3 14.79 -38.10 -59.70
N LEU A 4 13.91 -37.11 -59.93
CA LEU A 4 13.00 -36.54 -58.92
C LEU A 4 12.00 -37.57 -58.39
N ILE A 5 11.52 -38.48 -59.24
CA ILE A 5 10.56 -39.53 -58.87
C ILE A 5 11.18 -40.54 -57.90
N LYS A 6 12.48 -40.85 -58.03
CA LYS A 6 13.18 -41.77 -57.11
C LYS A 6 13.26 -41.21 -55.69
N TYR A 7 13.65 -39.95 -55.53
CA TYR A 7 13.72 -39.31 -54.20
C TYR A 7 12.34 -39.05 -53.58
N PHE A 8 11.31 -38.87 -54.41
CA PHE A 8 9.93 -38.71 -53.95
C PHE A 8 9.40 -39.95 -53.21
N HIS A 9 9.74 -41.16 -53.68
CA HIS A 9 9.36 -42.40 -53.00
C HIS A 9 10.08 -42.58 -51.65
N TRP A 10 11.36 -42.20 -51.57
CA TRP A 10 12.12 -42.22 -50.31
C TRP A 10 11.62 -41.16 -49.31
N LEU A 11 11.21 -39.99 -49.80
CA LEU A 11 10.61 -38.94 -48.97
C LEU A 11 9.25 -39.37 -48.41
N ILE A 12 8.40 -40.00 -49.23
CA ILE A 12 7.13 -40.57 -48.78
C ILE A 12 7.35 -41.67 -47.74
N LEU A 13 8.34 -42.56 -47.95
CA LEU A 13 8.66 -43.61 -46.99
C LEU A 13 9.15 -43.04 -45.65
N LEU A 14 9.99 -41.98 -45.69
CA LEU A 14 10.48 -41.28 -44.51
C LEU A 14 9.34 -40.56 -43.76
N ILE A 15 8.43 -39.91 -44.49
CA ILE A 15 7.23 -39.27 -43.92
C ILE A 15 6.32 -40.34 -43.30
N CYS A 16 6.09 -41.47 -43.96
CA CYS A 16 5.34 -42.59 -43.39
C CYS A 16 6.00 -43.13 -42.10
N LEU A 17 7.33 -43.30 -42.07
CA LEU A 17 8.09 -43.72 -40.89
C LEU A 17 8.05 -42.73 -39.72
N LEU A 18 7.86 -41.43 -40.01
CA LEU A 18 7.66 -40.40 -38.98
C LEU A 18 6.22 -40.42 -38.42
N ILE A 19 5.23 -40.87 -39.20
CA ILE A 19 3.82 -40.93 -38.75
C ILE A 19 3.56 -42.15 -37.83
N ILE A 20 4.30 -43.25 -37.97
CA ILE A 20 4.15 -44.46 -37.12
C ILE A 20 4.80 -44.36 -35.71
N ASN A 21 5.49 -43.27 -35.37
CA ASN A 21 6.05 -43.05 -34.03
C ASN A 21 5.16 -42.21 -33.09
N SER A 22 3.93 -41.88 -33.49
CA SER A 22 2.95 -41.25 -32.57
C SER A 22 2.29 -42.29 -31.66
N CYS A 23 3.10 -43.01 -30.87
CA CYS A 23 2.61 -43.90 -29.83
C CYS A 23 2.16 -43.05 -28.63
N ARG A 24 0.88 -42.68 -28.56
CA ARG A 24 0.28 -42.31 -27.27
C ARG A 24 0.26 -43.59 -26.43
N LYS A 25 0.94 -43.61 -25.28
CA LYS A 25 0.71 -44.66 -24.28
C LYS A 25 -0.79 -44.66 -23.98
N ASN A 26 -1.44 -45.82 -24.14
CA ASN A 26 -2.76 -46.01 -23.57
C ASN A 26 -2.56 -46.05 -22.05
N ASP A 27 -3.02 -45.01 -21.36
CA ASP A 27 -2.91 -44.95 -19.90
C ASP A 27 -3.72 -46.10 -19.30
N LEU A 28 -3.06 -46.94 -18.51
CA LEU A 28 -3.70 -48.01 -17.75
C LEU A 28 -4.37 -47.39 -16.52
N PHE A 29 -5.68 -47.57 -16.38
CA PHE A 29 -6.42 -47.12 -15.21
C PHE A 29 -6.39 -48.20 -14.13
N THR A 30 -6.08 -47.81 -12.90
CA THR A 30 -6.25 -48.70 -11.74
C THR A 30 -7.68 -48.62 -11.23
N ASN A 31 -8.21 -49.77 -10.80
CA ASN A 31 -9.49 -49.87 -10.08
C ASN A 31 -9.29 -50.08 -8.57
N ASN A 32 -8.04 -50.23 -8.12
CA ASN A 32 -7.72 -50.37 -6.70
C ASN A 32 -7.88 -49.03 -5.98
N ALA A 33 -8.12 -49.08 -4.67
CA ALA A 33 -8.08 -47.92 -3.80
C ALA A 33 -6.74 -47.17 -3.96
N VAL A 34 -6.83 -45.85 -4.09
CA VAL A 34 -5.67 -44.96 -4.30
C VAL A 34 -5.78 -43.79 -3.34
N THR A 35 -4.65 -43.44 -2.73
CA THR A 35 -4.48 -42.20 -1.98
C THR A 35 -3.76 -41.17 -2.85
N LEU A 36 -4.44 -40.07 -3.16
CA LEU A 36 -3.86 -38.89 -3.81
C LEU A 36 -3.01 -38.10 -2.80
N GLN A 37 -2.03 -37.35 -3.32
CA GLN A 37 -1.22 -36.42 -2.52
C GLN A 37 -1.63 -34.98 -2.83
N PHE A 38 -1.81 -34.17 -1.79
CA PHE A 38 -2.16 -32.75 -1.92
C PHE A 38 -0.97 -31.87 -1.54
N SER A 39 -0.85 -30.70 -2.17
CA SER A 39 0.18 -29.71 -1.78
C SER A 39 -0.10 -29.04 -0.44
N THR A 40 -1.32 -29.13 0.07
CA THR A 40 -1.76 -28.60 1.35
C THR A 40 -2.94 -29.43 1.86
N ASP A 41 -3.10 -29.50 3.18
CA ASP A 41 -4.28 -30.04 3.86
C ASP A 41 -5.39 -28.99 4.01
N THR A 42 -5.03 -27.71 4.09
CA THR A 42 -5.96 -26.58 4.18
C THR A 42 -5.62 -25.48 3.17
N VAL A 43 -6.64 -24.99 2.47
CA VAL A 43 -6.61 -23.73 1.72
C VAL A 43 -7.14 -22.63 2.63
N PHE A 44 -6.22 -21.85 3.17
CA PHE A 44 -6.54 -20.76 4.10
C PHE A 44 -6.56 -19.41 3.39
N PHE A 45 -7.71 -18.77 3.35
CA PHE A 45 -7.86 -17.36 2.99
C PHE A 45 -7.73 -16.52 4.26
N ASP A 46 -6.74 -15.64 4.28
CA ASP A 46 -6.69 -14.55 5.27
C ASP A 46 -7.88 -13.60 5.08
N THR A 47 -7.88 -12.47 5.79
CA THR A 47 -8.95 -11.48 5.83
C THR A 47 -9.50 -11.16 4.44
N ILE A 48 -10.75 -11.55 4.21
CA ILE A 48 -11.51 -11.17 3.02
C ILE A 48 -12.68 -10.28 3.40
N PHE A 49 -12.91 -9.23 2.61
CA PHE A 49 -14.03 -8.33 2.85
C PHE A 49 -15.32 -8.88 2.23
N SER A 50 -16.39 -8.92 3.03
CA SER A 50 -17.65 -9.54 2.63
C SER A 50 -18.46 -8.74 1.60
N LYS A 51 -19.09 -9.47 0.70
CA LYS A 51 -20.03 -9.15 -0.37
C LYS A 51 -21.00 -7.96 -0.26
N LEU A 52 -20.80 -6.78 -0.86
CA LEU A 52 -21.91 -5.84 -1.06
C LEU A 52 -22.76 -6.30 -2.25
N GLY A 53 -23.91 -6.92 -1.97
CA GLY A 53 -24.89 -7.36 -2.97
C GLY A 53 -24.45 -8.55 -3.85
N SER A 54 -25.12 -8.76 -4.97
CA SER A 54 -24.93 -9.95 -5.82
C SER A 54 -23.89 -9.79 -6.94
N ASN A 55 -23.24 -8.62 -7.09
CA ASN A 55 -22.39 -8.28 -8.27
C ASN A 55 -21.33 -9.34 -8.65
N PRO A 56 -21.57 -10.20 -9.66
CA PRO A 56 -20.80 -11.43 -9.89
C PRO A 56 -19.41 -11.22 -10.52
N GLY A 57 -19.03 -9.97 -10.83
CA GLY A 57 -17.90 -9.65 -11.70
C GLY A 57 -16.49 -9.80 -11.11
N THR A 58 -16.33 -9.85 -9.78
CA THR A 58 -14.99 -10.02 -9.18
C THR A 58 -15.03 -10.93 -7.93
N PRO A 59 -14.21 -11.99 -7.88
CA PRO A 59 -13.87 -12.64 -6.63
C PRO A 59 -13.25 -11.61 -5.68
N ARG A 60 -13.63 -11.67 -4.39
CA ARG A 60 -13.13 -10.74 -3.37
C ARG A 60 -11.93 -11.28 -2.59
N SER A 61 -11.54 -12.52 -2.89
CA SER A 61 -10.30 -13.11 -2.45
C SER A 61 -9.27 -13.11 -3.57
N ILE A 62 -8.01 -13.30 -3.20
CA ILE A 62 -7.01 -13.84 -4.13
C ILE A 62 -7.42 -15.23 -4.61
N THR A 63 -6.86 -15.68 -5.72
CA THR A 63 -6.97 -17.08 -6.16
C THR A 63 -5.85 -17.89 -5.51
N LEU A 64 -6.21 -18.95 -4.79
CA LEU A 64 -5.27 -19.92 -4.22
C LEU A 64 -5.24 -21.19 -5.07
N GLN A 65 -4.15 -21.94 -5.00
CA GLN A 65 -3.98 -23.17 -5.77
C GLN A 65 -3.72 -24.37 -4.88
N VAL A 66 -4.27 -25.53 -5.27
CA VAL A 66 -3.97 -26.84 -4.71
C VAL A 66 -3.47 -27.72 -5.84
N ARG A 67 -2.27 -28.28 -5.68
CA ARG A 67 -1.75 -29.32 -6.58
C ARG A 67 -2.17 -30.68 -6.05
N VAL A 68 -2.85 -31.45 -6.88
CA VAL A 68 -3.29 -32.81 -6.57
C VAL A 68 -2.48 -33.78 -7.42
N THR A 69 -1.73 -34.66 -6.77
CA THR A 69 -0.77 -35.55 -7.42
C THR A 69 -1.23 -36.99 -7.28
N ASN A 70 -1.18 -37.75 -8.37
CA ASN A 70 -1.32 -39.20 -8.34
C ASN A 70 0.08 -39.83 -8.23
N PRO A 71 0.48 -40.36 -7.06
CA PRO A 71 1.80 -40.95 -6.89
C PRO A 71 1.93 -42.35 -7.52
N ASN A 72 0.85 -42.93 -8.05
CA ASN A 72 0.88 -44.27 -8.63
C ASN A 72 1.31 -44.22 -10.09
N ILE A 73 1.82 -45.35 -10.61
CA ILE A 73 2.22 -45.46 -12.01
C ILE A 73 1.04 -45.54 -12.99
N ASN A 74 -0.11 -45.99 -12.52
CA ASN A 74 -1.34 -46.10 -13.31
C ASN A 74 -2.18 -44.83 -13.13
N ALA A 75 -2.93 -44.47 -14.18
CA ALA A 75 -3.85 -43.35 -14.14
C ALA A 75 -5.05 -43.65 -13.22
N VAL A 76 -5.66 -42.59 -12.71
CA VAL A 76 -6.85 -42.64 -11.84
C VAL A 76 -7.93 -41.69 -12.33
N LYS A 77 -9.17 -41.98 -11.93
CA LYS A 77 -10.30 -41.08 -12.06
C LYS A 77 -10.78 -40.69 -10.67
N THR A 78 -10.87 -39.39 -10.43
CA THR A 78 -11.40 -38.84 -9.18
C THR A 78 -12.64 -38.00 -9.47
N ASN A 79 -13.67 -38.18 -8.65
CA ASN A 79 -14.72 -37.18 -8.54
C ASN A 79 -14.27 -36.11 -7.56
N ILE A 80 -14.54 -34.84 -7.85
CA ILE A 80 -14.14 -33.70 -7.02
C ILE A 80 -15.37 -32.84 -6.78
N SER A 81 -15.63 -32.47 -5.54
CA SER A 81 -16.80 -31.66 -5.19
C SER A 81 -16.58 -30.83 -3.94
N ILE A 82 -17.33 -29.74 -3.78
CA ILE A 82 -17.43 -29.06 -2.47
C ILE A 82 -18.45 -29.82 -1.61
N ALA A 83 -18.14 -30.11 -0.33
CA ALA A 83 -19.01 -30.91 0.54
C ALA A 83 -20.24 -30.15 1.06
N GLY A 84 -20.07 -28.89 1.42
CA GLY A 84 -21.02 -28.14 2.23
C GLY A 84 -22.30 -27.76 1.49
N ASN A 85 -23.36 -27.50 2.26
CA ASN A 85 -24.60 -26.92 1.76
C ASN A 85 -24.50 -25.39 1.51
N LEU A 86 -23.33 -24.79 1.76
CA LEU A 86 -23.01 -23.37 1.50
C LEU A 86 -22.64 -23.16 0.02
N TYR A 87 -23.45 -23.72 -0.89
CA TYR A 87 -23.21 -23.70 -2.32
C TYR A 87 -22.96 -22.27 -2.82
N GLY A 88 -21.78 -22.05 -3.39
CA GLY A 88 -21.41 -20.81 -4.08
C GLY A 88 -20.52 -19.84 -3.28
N LEU A 89 -20.19 -20.13 -2.02
CA LEU A 89 -19.21 -19.33 -1.27
C LEU A 89 -17.77 -19.63 -1.68
N PHE A 90 -17.47 -20.85 -2.10
CA PHE A 90 -16.21 -21.20 -2.74
C PHE A 90 -16.48 -21.60 -4.19
N LYS A 91 -15.59 -21.18 -5.09
CA LYS A 91 -15.60 -21.60 -6.51
C LYS A 91 -14.31 -22.31 -6.83
N LEU A 92 -14.44 -23.42 -7.55
CA LEU A 92 -13.30 -24.20 -8.02
C LEU A 92 -13.14 -24.06 -9.53
N ASN A 93 -11.87 -24.05 -9.96
CA ASN A 93 -11.47 -24.38 -11.31
C ASN A 93 -10.53 -25.58 -11.24
N VAL A 94 -10.96 -26.72 -11.78
CA VAL A 94 -10.20 -27.97 -11.81
C VAL A 94 -9.69 -28.18 -13.22
N ASP A 95 -8.37 -28.09 -13.38
CA ASP A 95 -7.67 -28.31 -14.66
C ASP A 95 -8.31 -27.56 -15.85
N GLY A 96 -8.63 -26.27 -15.64
CA GLY A 96 -9.21 -25.38 -16.64
C GLY A 96 -10.75 -25.38 -16.68
N ARG A 97 -11.42 -26.28 -15.96
CA ARG A 97 -12.90 -26.36 -15.93
C ARG A 97 -13.44 -25.72 -14.65
N SER A 98 -14.37 -24.78 -14.77
CA SER A 98 -15.04 -24.17 -13.61
C SER A 98 -16.27 -24.98 -13.19
N GLY A 99 -16.50 -25.10 -11.88
CA GLY A 99 -17.65 -25.81 -11.33
C GLY A 99 -17.51 -26.07 -9.83
N ASN A 100 -18.54 -26.68 -9.24
CA ASN A 100 -18.53 -27.13 -7.83
C ASN A 100 -18.60 -28.65 -7.70
N PHE A 101 -18.78 -29.34 -8.83
CA PHE A 101 -18.79 -30.80 -8.96
C PHE A 101 -18.13 -31.16 -10.29
N PHE A 102 -17.22 -32.13 -10.23
CA PHE A 102 -16.43 -32.60 -11.35
C PHE A 102 -16.42 -34.12 -11.29
N LYS A 103 -16.79 -34.74 -12.41
CA LYS A 103 -16.87 -36.19 -12.51
C LYS A 103 -15.72 -36.72 -13.35
N ASP A 104 -15.18 -37.86 -12.94
CA ASP A 104 -14.20 -38.64 -13.70
C ASP A 104 -12.97 -37.82 -14.14
N ILE A 105 -12.47 -36.96 -13.26
CA ILE A 105 -11.25 -36.18 -13.52
C ILE A 105 -10.06 -37.12 -13.57
N GLU A 106 -9.39 -37.11 -14.72
CA GLU A 106 -8.33 -38.03 -15.06
C GLU A 106 -6.97 -37.48 -14.61
N ILE A 107 -6.27 -38.22 -13.76
CA ILE A 107 -4.90 -37.88 -13.32
C ILE A 107 -3.98 -39.00 -13.76
N ARG A 108 -3.05 -38.71 -14.66
CA ARG A 108 -2.09 -39.71 -15.16
C ARG A 108 -1.19 -40.20 -14.04
N GLY A 109 -0.57 -41.35 -14.28
CA GLY A 109 0.38 -41.92 -13.33
C GLY A 109 1.62 -41.04 -13.17
N ASN A 110 2.01 -40.78 -11.93
CA ASN A 110 3.08 -39.84 -11.55
C ASN A 110 2.86 -38.40 -12.07
N ASP A 111 1.61 -38.02 -12.30
CA ASP A 111 1.23 -36.70 -12.81
C ASP A 111 0.34 -35.96 -11.80
N SER A 112 0.05 -34.69 -12.09
CA SER A 112 -0.72 -33.83 -11.21
C SER A 112 -1.69 -32.94 -11.97
N ILE A 113 -2.77 -32.56 -11.30
CA ILE A 113 -3.70 -31.52 -11.73
C ILE A 113 -3.61 -30.33 -10.78
N TYR A 114 -4.06 -29.18 -11.26
CA TYR A 114 -4.22 -27.98 -10.44
C TYR A 114 -5.69 -27.68 -10.20
N ILE A 115 -5.99 -27.30 -8.97
CA ILE A 115 -7.28 -26.76 -8.56
C ILE A 115 -7.05 -25.34 -8.09
N PHE A 116 -7.75 -24.39 -8.71
CA PHE A 116 -7.78 -23.00 -8.26
C PHE A 116 -9.04 -22.75 -7.44
N VAL A 117 -8.88 -22.09 -6.30
CA VAL A 117 -9.94 -21.83 -5.32
C VAL A 117 -10.10 -20.33 -5.13
N GLN A 118 -11.35 -19.87 -5.13
CA GLN A 118 -11.73 -18.49 -4.85
C GLN A 118 -12.88 -18.44 -3.85
N ALA A 119 -12.89 -17.44 -2.96
CA ALA A 119 -13.95 -17.22 -1.98
C ALA A 119 -14.86 -16.02 -2.35
N TYR A 120 -16.16 -16.18 -2.10
CA TYR A 120 -17.28 -15.30 -2.45
C TYR A 120 -18.26 -15.24 -1.29
N ILE A 121 -17.90 -14.51 -0.23
CA ILE A 121 -18.67 -14.50 1.01
C ILE A 121 -19.53 -13.26 1.09
N ASN A 122 -20.84 -13.41 1.35
CA ASN A 122 -21.79 -12.29 1.47
C ASN A 122 -21.72 -11.64 2.85
N GLN A 123 -22.17 -10.38 2.98
CA GLN A 123 -22.25 -9.76 4.31
C GLN A 123 -23.31 -10.45 5.17
N VAL A 124 -23.04 -10.48 6.47
CA VAL A 124 -23.96 -11.04 7.48
C VAL A 124 -24.46 -10.00 8.48
N GLY A 125 -24.03 -8.75 8.34
CA GLY A 125 -24.37 -7.64 9.24
C GLY A 125 -23.52 -7.61 10.52
N SER A 126 -22.42 -8.36 10.59
CA SER A 126 -21.55 -8.46 11.77
C SER A 126 -20.59 -7.28 11.88
N ASN A 127 -20.30 -6.80 13.09
CA ASN A 127 -19.20 -5.85 13.36
C ASN A 127 -17.88 -6.59 13.68
N THR A 128 -17.95 -7.87 14.02
CA THR A 128 -16.77 -8.69 14.31
C THR A 128 -16.43 -9.58 13.11
N PRO A 129 -15.14 -9.89 12.88
CA PRO A 129 -14.76 -10.92 11.92
C PRO A 129 -15.40 -12.27 12.24
N PHE A 130 -15.56 -13.11 11.23
CA PHE A 130 -16.16 -14.44 11.31
C PHE A 130 -15.48 -15.42 10.35
N ILE A 131 -15.54 -16.71 10.67
CA ILE A 131 -14.95 -17.78 9.85
C ILE A 131 -16.02 -18.43 9.01
N VAL A 132 -15.70 -18.69 7.74
CA VAL A 132 -16.47 -19.58 6.87
C VAL A 132 -15.58 -20.75 6.50
N ALA A 133 -16.10 -21.97 6.67
CA ALA A 133 -15.39 -23.20 6.39
C ALA A 133 -16.20 -24.12 5.47
N ASP A 134 -15.51 -24.84 4.61
CA ASP A 134 -16.02 -25.92 3.76
C ASP A 134 -14.86 -26.89 3.46
N GLN A 135 -15.05 -27.85 2.56
CA GLN A 135 -14.00 -28.80 2.17
C GLN A 135 -14.17 -29.21 0.71
N ILE A 136 -13.04 -29.42 0.02
CA ILE A 136 -13.00 -30.07 -1.29
C ILE A 136 -12.90 -31.57 -1.06
N LEU A 137 -13.94 -32.31 -1.43
CA LEU A 137 -13.98 -33.77 -1.38
C LEU A 137 -13.42 -34.38 -2.66
N PHE A 138 -12.66 -35.45 -2.49
CA PHE A 138 -12.13 -36.30 -3.54
C PHE A 138 -12.64 -37.72 -3.32
N GLU A 139 -13.19 -38.32 -4.36
CA GLU A 139 -13.57 -39.74 -4.36
C GLU A 139 -12.86 -40.45 -5.51
N THR A 140 -11.86 -41.27 -5.17
CA THR A 140 -11.02 -42.01 -6.11
C THR A 140 -11.11 -43.51 -5.81
N ASN A 141 -11.71 -44.29 -6.70
CA ASN A 141 -11.85 -45.75 -6.56
C ASN A 141 -12.35 -46.20 -5.17
N GLY A 142 -13.35 -45.51 -4.62
CA GLY A 142 -13.93 -45.79 -3.31
C GLY A 142 -13.16 -45.22 -2.10
N THR A 143 -11.98 -44.63 -2.30
CA THR A 143 -11.26 -43.87 -1.27
C THR A 143 -11.75 -42.43 -1.25
N LYS A 144 -12.07 -41.92 -0.04
CA LYS A 144 -12.44 -40.53 0.17
C LYS A 144 -11.32 -39.78 0.85
N GLN A 145 -11.02 -38.59 0.35
CA GLN A 145 -10.06 -37.65 0.93
C GLN A 145 -10.64 -36.24 0.81
N ASP A 146 -10.07 -35.32 1.57
CA ASP A 146 -10.51 -33.94 1.59
C ASP A 146 -9.34 -32.97 1.71
N VAL A 147 -9.62 -31.72 1.35
CA VAL A 147 -8.78 -30.55 1.61
C VAL A 147 -9.70 -29.48 2.20
N ASP A 148 -9.37 -29.00 3.39
CA ASP A 148 -10.15 -27.98 4.09
C ASP A 148 -10.11 -26.63 3.35
N LEU A 149 -11.23 -25.92 3.35
CA LEU A 149 -11.35 -24.54 2.89
C LEU A 149 -11.71 -23.67 4.10
N ILE A 150 -10.86 -22.73 4.47
CA ILE A 150 -11.09 -21.83 5.60
C ILE A 150 -10.91 -20.39 5.14
N ALA A 151 -11.87 -19.53 5.45
CA ALA A 151 -11.79 -18.11 5.13
C ALA A 151 -12.12 -17.23 6.34
N TRP A 152 -11.15 -16.38 6.73
CA TRP A 152 -11.36 -15.33 7.71
C TRP A 152 -12.03 -14.12 7.05
N THR A 153 -13.23 -13.77 7.48
CA THR A 153 -14.07 -12.76 6.78
C THR A 153 -14.41 -11.59 7.69
N GLN A 154 -14.51 -10.40 7.11
CA GLN A 154 -14.97 -9.21 7.81
C GLN A 154 -15.96 -8.42 6.95
N ASP A 155 -17.07 -7.98 7.55
CA ASP A 155 -17.97 -7.02 6.92
C ASP A 155 -17.33 -5.63 6.89
N ALA A 156 -17.55 -4.90 5.80
CA ALA A 156 -16.99 -3.57 5.59
C ALA A 156 -18.05 -2.57 5.08
N ASN A 157 -17.76 -1.29 5.27
CA ASN A 157 -18.44 -0.18 4.62
C ASN A 157 -17.80 0.05 3.24
N TYR A 158 -18.59 0.16 2.18
CA TYR A 158 -18.09 0.22 0.81
C TYR A 158 -18.43 1.54 0.15
N PHE A 159 -17.47 2.07 -0.61
CA PHE A 159 -17.63 3.29 -1.40
C PHE A 159 -17.06 3.08 -2.80
N SER A 160 -17.76 3.55 -3.83
CA SER A 160 -17.33 3.41 -5.22
C SER A 160 -17.74 4.59 -6.08
N ASN A 161 -16.80 5.51 -6.33
CA ASN A 161 -17.03 6.72 -7.13
C ASN A 161 -18.15 7.59 -6.55
N GLU A 162 -17.97 7.97 -5.29
CA GLU A 162 -19.01 8.61 -4.49
C GLU A 162 -18.58 9.97 -3.96
N VAL A 163 -19.48 10.95 -4.07
CA VAL A 163 -19.40 12.16 -3.26
C VAL A 163 -20.09 11.87 -1.94
N LEU A 164 -19.36 11.99 -0.83
CA LEU A 164 -19.90 11.68 0.49
C LEU A 164 -21.10 12.58 0.80
N ASN A 165 -22.22 11.96 1.15
CA ASN A 165 -23.45 12.66 1.44
C ASN A 165 -23.45 13.19 2.89
N CYS A 166 -23.06 14.45 3.07
CA CYS A 166 -22.99 15.10 4.37
C CYS A 166 -24.19 16.03 4.61
N THR A 167 -25.39 15.46 4.71
CA THR A 167 -26.64 16.22 4.92
C THR A 167 -26.61 17.12 6.17
N SER A 168 -25.88 16.72 7.22
CA SER A 168 -25.69 17.48 8.47
C SER A 168 -24.37 18.25 8.50
N SER A 169 -23.71 18.48 7.36
CA SER A 169 -22.36 19.07 7.25
C SER A 169 -21.24 18.26 7.95
N SER A 170 -21.54 17.13 8.57
CA SER A 170 -20.58 16.27 9.25
C SER A 170 -20.88 14.78 9.03
N LEU A 171 -19.82 14.00 8.90
CA LEU A 171 -19.86 12.53 8.85
C LEU A 171 -18.86 11.97 9.86
N LEU A 172 -19.21 10.84 10.46
CA LEU A 172 -18.37 10.12 11.41
C LEU A 172 -18.11 8.71 10.88
N TRP A 173 -16.85 8.33 10.81
CA TRP A 173 -16.41 6.97 10.56
C TRP A 173 -15.83 6.39 11.85
N THR A 174 -16.48 5.33 12.35
CA THR A 174 -16.13 4.63 13.59
C THR A 174 -15.26 3.41 13.29
N ASN A 175 -14.66 2.81 14.31
CA ASN A 175 -13.84 1.60 14.14
C ASN A 175 -14.65 0.29 14.18
N ASP A 176 -16.00 0.34 14.08
CA ASP A 176 -16.86 -0.85 14.14
C ASP A 176 -16.64 -1.79 12.96
N LYS A 177 -16.40 -1.22 11.76
CA LYS A 177 -16.09 -1.95 10.53
C LYS A 177 -15.07 -1.18 9.71
N PRO A 178 -14.21 -1.88 8.94
CA PRO A 178 -13.33 -1.23 7.99
C PRO A 178 -14.10 -0.53 6.86
N TYR A 179 -13.44 0.43 6.24
CA TYR A 179 -13.93 1.16 5.07
C TYR A 179 -13.14 0.71 3.85
N VAL A 180 -13.82 0.35 2.76
CA VAL A 180 -13.20 -0.13 1.53
C VAL A 180 -13.61 0.78 0.37
N ILE A 181 -12.63 1.45 -0.21
CA ILE A 181 -12.78 2.40 -1.31
C ILE A 181 -12.35 1.70 -2.60
N TYR A 182 -13.32 1.41 -3.47
CA TYR A 182 -13.10 0.66 -4.72
C TYR A 182 -12.64 1.53 -5.89
N ASP A 183 -13.21 2.73 -6.00
CA ASP A 183 -12.82 3.72 -6.98
C ASP A 183 -12.38 4.97 -6.23
N SER A 184 -13.18 6.01 -6.08
CA SER A 184 -12.75 7.18 -5.30
C SER A 184 -13.88 7.69 -4.43
N ILE A 185 -13.51 8.45 -3.40
CA ILE A 185 -14.47 9.26 -2.67
C ILE A 185 -14.09 10.73 -2.74
N LEU A 186 -15.08 11.59 -2.65
CA LEU A 186 -14.92 13.03 -2.45
C LEU A 186 -15.61 13.46 -1.16
N ILE A 187 -14.87 14.09 -0.26
CA ILE A 187 -15.45 14.92 0.81
C ILE A 187 -15.78 16.28 0.17
N PRO A 188 -17.06 16.61 -0.08
CA PRO A 188 -17.42 17.84 -0.78
C PRO A 188 -17.18 19.07 0.10
N LYS A 189 -17.09 20.24 -0.54
CA LYS A 189 -16.99 21.52 0.17
C LYS A 189 -18.13 21.68 1.18
N GLY A 190 -17.79 22.12 2.40
CA GLY A 190 -18.75 22.30 3.49
C GLY A 190 -19.04 21.04 4.29
N CYS A 191 -18.52 19.87 3.88
CA CYS A 191 -18.55 18.66 4.67
C CYS A 191 -17.30 18.51 5.54
N THR A 192 -17.48 18.07 6.79
CA THR A 192 -16.41 17.56 7.65
C THR A 192 -16.54 16.05 7.82
N LEU A 193 -15.55 15.28 7.37
CA LEU A 193 -15.44 13.86 7.73
C LEU A 193 -14.50 13.71 8.92
N THR A 194 -14.99 13.07 9.99
CA THR A 194 -14.19 12.67 11.15
C THR A 194 -14.00 11.16 11.16
N ILE A 195 -12.76 10.70 11.31
CA ILE A 195 -12.41 9.28 11.39
C ILE A 195 -11.81 8.98 12.76
N GLU A 196 -12.43 8.07 13.51
CA GLU A 196 -12.05 7.74 14.88
C GLU A 196 -10.85 6.78 14.96
N ALA A 197 -10.17 6.80 16.10
CA ALA A 197 -9.02 5.95 16.40
C ALA A 197 -9.30 4.46 16.14
N GLY A 198 -8.32 3.76 15.55
CA GLY A 198 -8.42 2.32 15.25
C GLY A 198 -9.20 1.98 13.99
N THR A 199 -9.66 2.98 13.23
CA THR A 199 -10.34 2.75 11.94
C THR A 199 -9.34 2.34 10.85
N HIS A 200 -9.69 1.33 10.07
CA HIS A 200 -8.95 0.92 8.87
C HIS A 200 -9.68 1.33 7.59
N VAL A 201 -8.95 1.92 6.65
CA VAL A 201 -9.40 2.34 5.33
C VAL A 201 -8.55 1.64 4.26
N TYR A 202 -9.18 0.75 3.50
CA TYR A 202 -8.56 -0.03 2.43
C TYR A 202 -8.89 0.55 1.07
N ASN A 203 -7.87 0.66 0.23
CA ASN A 203 -7.91 1.43 -1.01
C ASN A 203 -7.56 0.53 -2.20
N PHE A 204 -8.45 0.45 -3.19
CA PHE A 204 -8.21 -0.32 -4.41
C PHE A 204 -7.24 0.36 -5.37
N ASN A 205 -6.78 -0.41 -6.36
CA ASN A 205 -5.91 0.12 -7.40
C ASN A 205 -6.53 1.34 -8.09
N LYS A 206 -5.75 2.43 -8.16
CA LYS A 206 -6.12 3.74 -8.69
C LYS A 206 -7.19 4.49 -7.88
N SER A 207 -7.52 4.05 -6.67
CA SER A 207 -8.43 4.79 -5.81
C SER A 207 -7.81 6.05 -5.25
N ALA A 208 -8.62 7.09 -5.05
CA ALA A 208 -8.20 8.33 -4.43
C ALA A 208 -9.15 8.77 -3.31
N PHE A 209 -8.55 9.37 -2.27
CA PHE A 209 -9.27 10.00 -1.18
C PHE A 209 -9.24 11.52 -1.38
N LEU A 210 -10.26 12.07 -2.02
CA LEU A 210 -10.32 13.47 -2.42
C LEU A 210 -10.98 14.31 -1.34
N VAL A 211 -10.36 15.44 -0.98
CA VAL A 211 -10.83 16.31 0.10
C VAL A 211 -11.01 17.73 -0.43
N GLN A 212 -12.24 18.16 -0.66
CA GLN A 212 -12.60 19.56 -0.93
C GLN A 212 -13.20 20.25 0.31
N GLY A 213 -13.81 19.46 1.21
CA GLY A 213 -14.24 19.89 2.54
C GLY A 213 -13.10 19.81 3.57
N THR A 214 -13.42 19.24 4.74
CA THR A 214 -12.51 19.07 5.87
C THR A 214 -12.38 17.60 6.25
N LEU A 215 -11.15 17.14 6.46
CA LEU A 215 -10.83 15.82 7.00
C LEU A 215 -10.22 15.96 8.40
N ILE A 216 -10.79 15.24 9.36
CA ILE A 216 -10.30 15.11 10.73
C ILE A 216 -10.02 13.64 11.02
N ILE A 217 -8.77 13.31 11.31
CA ILE A 217 -8.35 11.96 11.72
C ILE A 217 -7.90 12.01 13.18
N ASN A 218 -8.62 11.28 14.04
CA ASN A 218 -8.42 11.24 15.49
C ASN A 218 -7.74 9.93 15.93
N GLY A 219 -6.69 9.52 15.21
CA GLY A 219 -5.89 8.37 15.60
C GLY A 219 -5.00 8.65 16.81
N THR A 220 -4.51 7.57 17.42
CA THR A 220 -3.51 7.61 18.51
C THR A 220 -2.36 6.65 18.20
N VAL A 221 -1.27 6.73 18.97
CA VAL A 221 -0.15 5.78 18.82
C VAL A 221 -0.59 4.34 19.06
N ASP A 222 -1.48 4.11 20.03
CA ASP A 222 -1.98 2.77 20.38
C ASP A 222 -3.08 2.27 19.44
N LYS A 223 -3.86 3.20 18.87
CA LYS A 223 -4.98 2.93 17.96
C LYS A 223 -4.90 3.86 16.75
N PRO A 224 -3.95 3.64 15.84
CA PRO A 224 -3.80 4.50 14.67
C PRO A 224 -5.00 4.36 13.74
N VAL A 225 -5.25 5.40 12.94
CA VAL A 225 -6.10 5.26 11.76
C VAL A 225 -5.21 4.85 10.59
N ILE A 226 -5.55 3.74 9.93
CA ILE A 226 -4.70 3.14 8.90
C ILE A 226 -5.33 3.32 7.52
N PHE A 227 -4.55 3.85 6.58
CA PHE A 227 -4.86 3.91 5.16
C PHE A 227 -3.86 3.03 4.41
N GLU A 228 -4.34 1.97 3.76
CA GLU A 228 -3.50 1.03 3.01
C GLU A 228 -4.19 0.47 1.77
N GLY A 229 -3.44 -0.28 0.96
CA GLY A 229 -3.98 -0.97 -0.21
C GLY A 229 -4.91 -2.12 0.17
N SER A 230 -5.87 -2.44 -0.69
CA SER A 230 -6.83 -3.53 -0.43
C SER A 230 -6.28 -4.95 -0.66
N ARG A 231 -5.01 -5.08 -1.07
CA ARG A 231 -4.30 -6.36 -1.19
C ARG A 231 -3.69 -6.73 0.15
N LEU A 232 -4.39 -7.59 0.90
CA LEU A 232 -4.01 -8.00 2.25
C LEU A 232 -3.04 -9.19 2.29
N ASP A 233 -2.78 -9.80 1.14
CA ASP A 233 -1.83 -10.90 1.03
C ASP A 233 -0.40 -10.47 1.40
N ASP A 234 0.34 -11.38 2.06
CA ASP A 234 1.64 -11.08 2.67
C ASP A 234 2.63 -10.40 1.73
N ALA A 235 2.67 -10.84 0.47
CA ALA A 235 3.56 -10.30 -0.55
C ALA A 235 3.28 -8.82 -0.86
N TYR A 236 2.11 -8.29 -0.52
CA TYR A 236 1.69 -6.92 -0.82
C TYR A 236 1.63 -6.01 0.41
N LYS A 237 1.83 -6.52 1.63
CA LYS A 237 1.74 -5.72 2.88
C LYS A 237 2.54 -4.42 2.86
N GLU A 238 3.71 -4.42 2.23
CA GLU A 238 4.63 -3.28 2.15
C GLU A 238 4.88 -2.80 0.70
N VAL A 239 4.15 -3.34 -0.29
CA VAL A 239 4.31 -2.95 -1.71
C VAL A 239 3.72 -1.57 -1.96
N ALA A 240 4.48 -0.67 -2.59
CA ALA A 240 4.07 0.69 -2.91
C ALA A 240 3.17 0.78 -4.16
N GLY A 241 2.46 1.90 -4.33
CA GLY A 241 1.71 2.20 -5.56
C GLY A 241 0.39 1.45 -5.74
N GLN A 242 -0.21 0.96 -4.65
CA GLN A 242 -1.48 0.22 -4.68
C GLN A 242 -2.72 1.12 -4.77
N TRP A 243 -2.58 2.43 -4.52
CA TRP A 243 -3.64 3.43 -4.63
C TRP A 243 -3.02 4.82 -4.86
N ILE A 244 -3.82 5.84 -5.18
CA ILE A 244 -3.29 7.16 -5.56
C ILE A 244 -2.76 7.93 -4.35
N GLY A 245 -3.54 8.01 -3.27
CA GLY A 245 -3.22 8.82 -2.09
C GLY A 245 -4.38 9.64 -1.54
N ILE A 246 -4.07 10.44 -0.51
CA ILE A 246 -4.97 11.47 0.01
C ILE A 246 -4.67 12.79 -0.70
N TYR A 247 -5.69 13.42 -1.27
CA TYR A 247 -5.54 14.64 -2.02
C TYR A 247 -6.46 15.75 -1.49
N PHE A 248 -5.86 16.72 -0.82
CA PHE A 248 -6.49 17.98 -0.45
C PHE A 248 -6.55 18.91 -1.67
N LEU A 249 -7.76 19.08 -2.18
CA LEU A 249 -8.08 19.91 -3.33
C LEU A 249 -8.09 21.39 -2.95
N SER A 250 -7.99 22.24 -3.98
CA SER A 250 -8.08 23.69 -3.81
C SER A 250 -9.35 24.10 -3.04
N GLY A 251 -9.16 24.96 -2.04
CA GLY A 251 -10.22 25.42 -1.13
C GLY A 251 -10.44 24.56 0.12
N SER A 252 -9.87 23.35 0.19
CA SER A 252 -9.88 22.55 1.43
C SER A 252 -9.08 23.22 2.53
N ASN A 253 -9.60 23.24 3.75
CA ASN A 253 -9.00 23.94 4.88
C ASN A 253 -9.42 23.33 6.22
N GLY A 254 -8.65 23.64 7.27
CA GLY A 254 -8.92 23.18 8.64
C GLY A 254 -8.72 21.68 8.84
N ASN A 255 -7.98 21.02 7.94
CA ASN A 255 -7.73 19.59 8.01
C ASN A 255 -6.76 19.26 9.14
N LYS A 256 -7.05 18.17 9.85
CA LYS A 256 -6.26 17.71 10.99
C LYS A 256 -6.04 16.20 10.91
N ILE A 257 -4.80 15.78 11.01
CA ILE A 257 -4.44 14.37 11.05
C ILE A 257 -3.58 14.12 12.28
N ASN A 258 -4.07 13.28 13.19
CA ASN A 258 -3.31 12.81 14.34
C ASN A 258 -3.25 11.28 14.34
N GLY A 259 -2.09 10.70 14.63
CA GLY A 259 -1.96 9.26 14.83
C GLY A 259 -2.39 8.41 13.64
N ALA A 260 -2.00 8.78 12.41
CA ALA A 260 -2.35 8.02 11.21
C ALA A 260 -1.16 7.20 10.69
N ILE A 261 -1.44 6.06 10.06
CA ILE A 261 -0.49 5.32 9.23
C ILE A 261 -1.04 5.31 7.81
N ILE A 262 -0.35 6.01 6.90
CA ILE A 262 -0.73 6.12 5.49
C ILE A 262 0.36 5.40 4.69
N LYS A 263 0.01 4.29 4.03
CA LYS A 263 1.01 3.47 3.34
C LYS A 263 0.54 2.89 2.01
N ASN A 264 1.51 2.40 1.24
CA ASN A 264 1.32 1.66 -0.01
C ASN A 264 0.72 2.50 -1.16
N GLY A 265 0.77 3.83 -1.11
CA GLY A 265 0.21 4.72 -2.13
C GLY A 265 1.20 5.07 -3.26
N PHE A 266 0.74 5.87 -4.22
CA PHE A 266 1.60 6.55 -5.19
C PHE A 266 2.16 7.83 -4.59
N ILE A 267 1.26 8.70 -4.10
CA ILE A 267 1.58 9.87 -3.29
C ILE A 267 0.90 9.68 -1.93
N GLY A 268 1.58 9.92 -0.81
CA GLY A 268 0.96 9.78 0.50
C GLY A 268 -0.08 10.85 0.75
N ILE A 269 0.38 12.10 0.79
CA ILE A 269 -0.47 13.28 0.93
C ILE A 269 -0.12 14.30 -0.13
N ARG A 270 -1.12 14.74 -0.88
CA ARG A 270 -1.07 15.88 -1.79
C ARG A 270 -1.88 17.04 -1.26
N ILE A 271 -1.30 18.24 -1.25
CA ILE A 271 -1.98 19.48 -0.86
C ILE A 271 -1.82 20.50 -1.96
N ASP A 272 -2.94 20.92 -2.54
CA ASP A 272 -2.96 21.96 -3.55
C ASP A 272 -3.51 23.26 -2.96
N SER A 273 -2.76 24.33 -3.14
CA SER A 273 -3.06 25.73 -2.81
C SER A 273 -3.03 26.11 -1.32
N MET A 274 -2.92 27.42 -1.09
CA MET A 274 -2.95 28.03 0.24
C MET A 274 -4.41 28.21 0.65
N PRO A 275 -4.81 27.88 1.89
CA PRO A 275 -6.15 28.19 2.37
C PRO A 275 -6.37 29.70 2.45
N ALA A 276 -7.63 30.11 2.62
CA ALA A 276 -7.96 31.48 3.03
C ALA A 276 -7.22 31.86 4.33
N SER A 277 -6.95 33.16 4.52
CA SER A 277 -6.11 33.68 5.61
C SER A 277 -6.47 33.12 6.99
N GLY A 278 -5.47 32.82 7.82
CA GLY A 278 -5.63 32.51 9.24
C GLY A 278 -5.60 31.03 9.64
N THR A 279 -5.75 30.07 8.72
CA THR A 279 -5.73 28.62 9.03
C THR A 279 -4.56 27.90 8.35
N TYR A 280 -4.19 26.70 8.82
CA TYR A 280 -3.36 25.78 8.05
C TYR A 280 -4.24 25.01 7.05
N GLY A 281 -3.68 24.67 5.89
CA GLY A 281 -4.32 23.77 4.94
C GLY A 281 -4.36 22.35 5.50
N LEU A 282 -3.29 21.95 6.19
CA LEU A 282 -3.21 20.71 6.96
C LEU A 282 -2.35 20.92 8.22
N GLU A 283 -2.84 20.43 9.35
CA GLU A 283 -2.03 20.13 10.54
C GLU A 283 -1.91 18.62 10.67
N ILE A 284 -0.68 18.09 10.67
CA ILE A 284 -0.42 16.66 10.83
C ILE A 284 0.57 16.40 11.95
N ARG A 285 0.18 15.51 12.86
CA ARG A 285 0.93 15.17 14.08
C ARG A 285 1.05 13.67 14.25
N GLN A 286 2.19 13.22 14.78
CA GLN A 286 2.40 11.85 15.25
C GLN A 286 1.94 10.77 14.24
N SER A 287 2.21 10.99 12.97
CA SER A 287 1.74 10.12 11.88
C SER A 287 2.90 9.53 11.08
N ILE A 288 2.63 8.41 10.41
CA ILE A 288 3.59 7.69 9.58
C ILE A 288 3.08 7.70 8.15
N ILE A 289 3.91 8.14 7.22
CA ILE A 289 3.69 8.05 5.78
C ILE A 289 4.80 7.19 5.21
N LYS A 290 4.48 6.02 4.66
CA LYS A 290 5.52 5.09 4.17
C LYS A 290 5.16 4.31 2.91
N ASN A 291 6.19 3.81 2.23
CA ASN A 291 6.04 2.95 1.05
C ASN A 291 5.21 3.62 -0.05
N MET A 292 5.61 4.83 -0.43
CA MET A 292 5.00 5.55 -1.54
C MET A 292 5.83 5.33 -2.81
N SER A 293 5.20 4.99 -3.93
CA SER A 293 5.97 4.72 -5.16
C SER A 293 6.52 6.00 -5.80
N ALA A 294 5.99 7.18 -5.43
CA ALA A 294 6.55 8.47 -5.81
C ALA A 294 6.88 9.36 -4.60
N VAL A 295 5.88 9.87 -3.89
CA VAL A 295 6.11 10.99 -2.94
C VAL A 295 5.42 10.77 -1.60
N GLY A 296 6.09 11.09 -0.49
CA GLY A 296 5.48 11.16 0.83
C GLY A 296 4.53 12.35 0.96
N PHE A 297 5.08 13.56 1.03
CA PHE A 297 4.34 14.82 0.96
C PHE A 297 4.58 15.56 -0.35
N TYR A 298 3.52 15.80 -1.10
CA TYR A 298 3.52 16.66 -2.28
C TYR A 298 2.71 17.92 -2.00
N THR A 299 3.34 19.09 -2.03
CA THR A 299 2.66 20.35 -1.71
C THR A 299 2.91 21.41 -2.77
N SER A 300 1.84 22.13 -3.15
CA SER A 300 1.87 23.22 -4.13
C SER A 300 1.31 24.48 -3.49
N SER A 301 2.14 25.49 -3.22
CA SER A 301 1.74 26.73 -2.55
C SER A 301 0.93 26.50 -1.26
N ALA A 302 1.26 25.48 -0.47
CA ALA A 302 0.45 25.08 0.69
C ALA A 302 0.81 25.85 1.96
N LYS A 303 -0.06 25.75 2.99
CA LYS A 303 0.28 26.09 4.37
C LYS A 303 0.18 24.84 5.23
N LEU A 304 1.32 24.26 5.62
CA LEU A 304 1.41 22.96 6.29
C LEU A 304 2.11 23.09 7.65
N TYR A 305 1.48 22.53 8.68
CA TYR A 305 2.11 22.28 9.97
C TYR A 305 2.32 20.77 10.11
N ALA A 306 3.57 20.33 10.23
CA ALA A 306 3.92 18.92 10.40
C ALA A 306 4.80 18.75 11.65
N GLU A 307 4.34 17.95 12.60
CA GLU A 307 5.04 17.68 13.85
C GLU A 307 5.15 16.19 14.15
N ASN A 308 6.34 15.72 14.55
CA ASN A 308 6.54 14.34 15.01
C ASN A 308 6.15 13.27 13.99
N ASN A 309 6.32 13.52 12.69
CA ASN A 309 5.94 12.55 11.67
C ASN A 309 7.15 11.78 11.13
N LEU A 310 6.93 10.52 10.77
CA LEU A 310 7.88 9.72 9.98
C LEU A 310 7.42 9.67 8.54
N ILE A 311 8.28 10.07 7.61
CA ILE A 311 8.07 9.92 6.17
C ILE A 311 9.21 9.08 5.62
N ALA A 312 8.91 7.86 5.20
CA ALA A 312 9.92 6.86 4.89
C ALA A 312 9.64 6.08 3.61
N ASN A 313 10.69 5.53 2.99
CA ASN A 313 10.58 4.61 1.85
C ASN A 313 9.67 5.15 0.72
N CYS A 314 10.02 6.34 0.20
CA CYS A 314 9.30 7.00 -0.89
C CYS A 314 10.17 7.03 -2.16
N GLY A 315 9.60 6.69 -3.31
CA GLY A 315 10.36 6.43 -4.54
C GLY A 315 11.12 7.61 -5.14
N LEU A 316 10.61 8.83 -4.99
CA LEU A 316 11.21 10.07 -5.51
C LEU A 316 11.56 11.05 -4.39
N PHE A 317 10.54 11.50 -3.63
CA PHE A 317 10.68 12.50 -2.58
C PHE A 317 10.00 12.05 -1.30
N SER A 318 10.68 12.18 -0.17
CA SER A 318 10.00 12.15 1.14
C SER A 318 9.16 13.43 1.33
N PHE A 319 9.66 14.57 0.84
CA PHE A 319 8.97 15.85 0.92
C PHE A 319 9.28 16.70 -0.29
N ILE A 320 8.25 17.26 -0.90
CA ILE A 320 8.37 18.27 -1.94
C ILE A 320 7.37 19.41 -1.72
N GLY A 321 7.88 20.64 -1.66
CA GLY A 321 7.08 21.85 -1.67
C GLY A 321 7.46 22.74 -2.85
N GLN A 322 6.49 23.00 -3.72
CA GLN A 322 6.71 23.75 -4.95
C GLN A 322 5.86 25.02 -4.96
N ILE A 323 6.31 26.00 -5.74
CA ILE A 323 5.54 27.24 -5.97
C ILE A 323 5.29 27.99 -4.64
N GLY A 324 6.28 27.99 -3.74
CA GLY A 324 6.22 28.69 -2.46
C GLY A 324 5.29 28.03 -1.44
N GLY A 325 4.81 28.83 -0.49
CA GLY A 325 3.97 28.36 0.62
C GLY A 325 4.62 28.56 1.99
N ASN A 326 3.94 28.11 3.04
CA ASN A 326 4.32 28.28 4.43
C ASN A 326 4.44 26.92 5.11
N TYR A 327 5.63 26.55 5.56
CA TYR A 327 5.91 25.22 6.09
C TYR A 327 6.49 25.28 7.50
N ASP A 328 5.75 24.81 8.49
CA ASP A 328 6.23 24.60 9.86
C ASP A 328 6.50 23.11 10.06
N LEU A 329 7.78 22.71 9.98
CA LEU A 329 8.23 21.33 10.04
C LEU A 329 9.07 21.15 11.30
N LEU A 330 8.48 20.54 12.33
CA LEU A 330 9.09 20.39 13.64
C LEU A 330 9.23 18.91 14.00
N HIS A 331 10.42 18.47 14.39
CA HIS A 331 10.62 17.10 14.89
C HIS A 331 10.15 16.01 13.91
N ASN A 332 10.27 16.18 12.61
CA ASN A 332 9.93 15.12 11.64
C ASN A 332 11.18 14.33 11.26
N THR A 333 10.97 13.11 10.76
CA THR A 333 12.02 12.30 10.15
C THR A 333 11.64 12.03 8.70
N PHE A 334 12.36 12.68 7.80
CA PHE A 334 12.31 12.49 6.35
C PHE A 334 13.41 11.51 5.95
N ALA A 335 13.04 10.23 5.89
CA ALA A 335 13.94 9.11 5.63
C ALA A 335 13.80 8.64 4.18
N ALA A 336 14.55 9.27 3.28
CA ALA A 336 14.50 9.01 1.85
C ALA A 336 15.37 7.80 1.46
N GLN A 337 15.15 6.66 2.13
CA GLN A 337 15.82 5.41 1.82
C GLN A 337 15.31 4.86 0.49
N SER A 338 16.22 4.42 -0.38
CA SER A 338 15.84 3.72 -1.61
C SER A 338 16.33 2.28 -1.60
N PHE A 339 15.39 1.34 -1.57
CA PHE A 339 15.69 -0.10 -1.62
C PHE A 339 15.57 -0.67 -3.03
N ASN A 340 14.83 -0.01 -3.93
CA ASN A 340 14.39 -0.59 -5.21
C ASN A 340 14.60 0.34 -6.43
N ALA A 341 15.03 1.59 -6.26
CA ALA A 341 15.19 2.54 -7.37
C ALA A 341 16.46 3.41 -7.26
N GLY A 342 17.07 3.74 -8.39
CA GLY A 342 18.16 4.73 -8.42
C GLY A 342 17.60 6.15 -8.33
N ARG A 343 17.33 6.64 -7.13
CA ARG A 343 17.01 8.07 -6.92
C ARG A 343 18.19 8.92 -7.41
N LYS A 344 17.88 10.06 -8.03
CA LYS A 344 18.89 11.03 -8.51
C LYS A 344 18.70 12.42 -7.91
N ASP A 345 17.46 12.75 -7.56
CA ASP A 345 17.10 14.01 -6.95
C ASP A 345 17.08 13.90 -5.42
N PRO A 346 17.41 14.99 -4.68
CA PRO A 346 17.31 15.07 -3.23
C PRO A 346 15.94 14.66 -2.69
N GLY A 347 15.90 14.06 -1.50
CA GLY A 347 14.66 13.50 -0.93
C GLY A 347 13.75 14.55 -0.32
N PHE A 348 14.32 15.71 -0.03
CA PHE A 348 13.65 16.88 0.50
C PHE A 348 13.93 18.07 -0.42
N TYR A 349 12.87 18.61 -1.03
CA TYR A 349 12.99 19.71 -1.99
C TYR A 349 11.97 20.82 -1.74
N LEU A 350 12.44 22.07 -1.79
CA LEU A 350 11.60 23.26 -1.76
C LEU A 350 11.92 24.21 -2.91
N ASN A 351 10.90 24.85 -3.48
CA ASN A 351 11.09 25.99 -4.38
C ASN A 351 9.95 27.00 -4.33
N ASN A 352 10.22 28.21 -4.84
CA ASN A 352 9.30 29.33 -5.02
C ASN A 352 9.06 29.66 -6.51
N LYS A 353 9.22 28.68 -7.42
CA LYS A 353 9.09 28.92 -8.86
C LYS A 353 7.67 29.44 -9.20
N PRO A 354 7.53 30.59 -9.89
CA PRO A 354 6.22 31.12 -10.24
C PRO A 354 5.53 30.23 -11.28
N VAL A 355 4.20 30.19 -11.24
CA VAL A 355 3.38 29.56 -12.29
C VAL A 355 3.25 30.54 -13.45
N LYS A 356 3.44 30.04 -14.67
CA LYS A 356 3.31 30.82 -15.90
C LYS A 356 2.22 30.24 -16.81
N ASP A 357 1.54 31.11 -17.56
CA ASP A 357 0.66 30.69 -18.65
C ASP A 357 1.47 30.24 -19.90
N GLU A 358 0.77 29.83 -20.96
CA GLU A 358 1.38 29.41 -22.24
C GLU A 358 2.17 30.54 -22.92
N ASN A 359 1.88 31.80 -22.60
CA ASN A 359 2.57 32.98 -23.13
C ASN A 359 3.77 33.39 -22.27
N GLY A 360 4.04 32.68 -21.17
CA GLY A 360 5.13 32.96 -20.24
C GLY A 360 4.81 34.02 -19.18
N ASN A 361 3.57 34.52 -19.09
CA ASN A 361 3.17 35.48 -18.07
C ASN A 361 2.96 34.79 -16.73
N ILE A 362 3.42 35.41 -15.65
CA ILE A 362 3.24 34.89 -14.29
C ILE A 362 1.76 34.98 -13.89
N THR A 363 1.14 33.85 -13.61
CA THR A 363 -0.26 33.74 -13.15
C THR A 363 -0.38 33.53 -11.65
N SER A 364 0.66 32.98 -11.01
CA SER A 364 0.73 32.82 -9.57
C SER A 364 2.18 32.95 -9.09
N ASN A 365 2.39 33.71 -8.02
CA ASN A 365 3.69 33.89 -7.39
C ASN A 365 3.52 34.03 -5.88
N VAL A 366 3.97 33.01 -5.15
CA VAL A 366 3.75 32.87 -3.71
C VAL A 366 5.11 32.85 -3.02
N THR A 367 5.24 33.65 -1.96
CA THR A 367 6.45 33.67 -1.13
C THR A 367 6.65 32.32 -0.46
N LEU A 368 7.89 31.85 -0.41
CA LEU A 368 8.28 30.69 0.38
C LEU A 368 8.69 31.14 1.79
N ASN A 369 7.96 30.63 2.79
CA ASN A 369 8.28 30.74 4.21
C ASN A 369 8.47 29.33 4.78
N PHE A 370 9.45 29.14 5.65
CA PHE A 370 9.64 27.86 6.30
C PHE A 370 10.28 27.98 7.68
N ASN A 371 9.92 27.05 8.54
CA ASN A 371 10.46 26.85 9.87
C ASN A 371 10.78 25.37 10.03
N ILE A 372 12.02 25.02 9.72
CA ILE A 372 12.51 23.64 9.68
C ILE A 372 13.45 23.48 10.86
N ARG A 373 12.93 22.92 11.96
CA ARG A 373 13.69 22.69 13.18
C ARG A 373 13.55 21.29 13.73
N ASN A 374 14.65 20.77 14.29
CA ASN A 374 14.72 19.46 14.91
C ASN A 374 14.31 18.31 13.99
N ASN A 375 14.49 18.42 12.68
CA ASN A 375 14.17 17.34 11.74
C ASN A 375 15.40 16.49 11.43
N ILE A 376 15.17 15.21 11.09
CA ILE A 376 16.16 14.38 10.40
C ILE A 376 15.80 14.37 8.92
N ILE A 377 16.73 14.79 8.06
CA ILE A 377 16.62 14.76 6.60
C ILE A 377 17.79 13.92 6.09
N TYR A 378 17.53 12.65 5.83
CA TYR A 378 18.57 11.66 5.57
C TYR A 378 18.09 10.58 4.60
N GLY A 379 18.99 9.96 3.86
CA GLY A 379 18.65 8.95 2.86
C GLY A 379 19.86 8.35 2.16
N SER A 380 19.62 7.66 1.06
CA SER A 380 20.63 6.90 0.32
C SER A 380 21.59 7.79 -0.49
N LEU A 381 21.19 9.01 -0.88
CA LEU A 381 22.03 9.91 -1.68
C LEU A 381 23.00 10.69 -0.80
N ASP A 382 24.08 11.22 -1.39
CA ASP A 382 25.03 12.09 -0.68
C ASP A 382 24.50 13.51 -0.47
N ASP A 383 23.41 13.86 -1.16
CA ASP A 383 22.75 15.16 -1.05
C ASP A 383 21.23 14.94 -1.04
N GLU A 384 20.61 15.08 0.13
CA GLU A 384 19.19 14.76 0.35
C GLU A 384 18.32 16.00 0.59
N PHE A 385 18.94 17.18 0.65
CA PHE A 385 18.27 18.44 0.94
C PHE A 385 18.61 19.48 -0.11
N TYR A 386 17.59 20.11 -0.71
CA TYR A 386 17.80 21.22 -1.62
C TYR A 386 16.66 22.23 -1.57
N ILE A 387 17.01 23.52 -1.52
CA ILE A 387 16.07 24.64 -1.66
C ILE A 387 16.50 25.43 -2.89
N TYR A 388 15.62 25.46 -3.90
CA TYR A 388 15.83 26.26 -5.09
C TYR A 388 15.05 27.57 -5.01
N VAL A 389 15.77 28.69 -4.97
CA VAL A 389 15.18 30.03 -5.03
C VAL A 389 15.20 30.49 -6.49
N ASP A 390 14.02 30.52 -7.12
CA ASP A 390 13.87 30.92 -8.51
C ASP A 390 14.09 32.44 -8.66
N PRO A 391 14.89 32.89 -9.65
CA PRO A 391 15.14 34.33 -9.89
C PRO A 391 13.90 35.15 -10.21
N GLU A 392 12.85 34.53 -10.78
CA GLU A 392 11.56 35.18 -11.07
C GLU A 392 10.55 34.96 -9.94
N GLY A 393 10.89 34.14 -8.95
CA GLY A 393 10.11 33.93 -7.74
C GLY A 393 10.17 35.11 -6.79
N LYS A 394 9.16 35.25 -5.92
CA LYS A 394 9.22 36.22 -4.82
C LYS A 394 10.40 35.92 -3.89
N PRO A 395 11.09 36.95 -3.35
CA PRO A 395 12.08 36.75 -2.30
C PRO A 395 11.54 35.86 -1.18
N LEU A 396 12.43 35.06 -0.57
CA LEU A 396 12.09 34.28 0.62
C LEU A 396 11.54 35.20 1.71
N GLY A 397 10.53 34.72 2.43
CA GLY A 397 9.96 35.44 3.56
C GLY A 397 10.68 35.08 4.86
N THR A 398 9.91 34.74 5.90
CA THR A 398 10.48 34.27 7.17
C THR A 398 11.01 32.85 6.99
N THR A 399 12.31 32.68 7.25
CA THR A 399 13.00 31.40 7.10
C THR A 399 13.80 31.06 8.35
N VAL A 400 13.58 29.86 8.88
CA VAL A 400 14.34 29.30 9.99
C VAL A 400 14.77 27.89 9.60
N LEU A 401 16.07 27.63 9.63
CA LEU A 401 16.67 26.32 9.39
C LEU A 401 17.74 26.08 10.46
N GLY A 402 17.41 25.29 11.48
CA GLY A 402 18.32 25.08 12.61
C GLY A 402 18.03 23.80 13.39
N ASN A 403 19.05 23.28 14.07
CA ASN A 403 19.00 22.06 14.88
C ASN A 403 18.47 20.84 14.11
N ASN A 404 18.77 20.71 12.82
CA ASN A 404 18.40 19.53 12.02
C ASN A 404 19.61 18.62 11.84
N LEU A 405 19.36 17.33 11.59
CA LEU A 405 20.36 16.43 11.01
C LEU A 405 20.12 16.39 9.49
N ILE A 406 21.09 16.86 8.70
CA ILE A 406 20.94 16.99 7.24
C ILE A 406 22.08 16.25 6.53
N LYS A 407 21.74 15.36 5.59
CA LYS A 407 22.69 14.81 4.63
C LYS A 407 22.78 15.71 3.41
N THR A 408 23.91 16.39 3.23
CA THR A 408 24.07 17.40 2.18
C THR A 408 25.52 17.66 1.80
N LYS A 409 25.73 18.12 0.57
CA LYS A 409 27.03 18.64 0.09
C LYS A 409 27.24 20.11 0.43
N ASP A 410 26.19 20.84 0.83
CA ASP A 410 26.27 22.25 1.18
C ASP A 410 26.77 22.44 2.62
N ASN A 411 28.08 22.64 2.75
CA ASN A 411 28.71 22.89 4.05
C ASN A 411 28.30 24.23 4.69
N THR A 412 27.69 25.15 3.94
CA THR A 412 27.23 26.43 4.50
C THR A 412 26.06 26.23 5.47
N LEU A 413 25.37 25.09 5.39
CA LEU A 413 24.29 24.71 6.30
C LEU A 413 24.78 24.29 7.69
N ASN A 414 26.11 24.19 7.93
CA ASN A 414 26.71 23.87 9.23
C ASN A 414 26.68 25.08 10.19
N MET A 415 25.49 25.60 10.42
CA MET A 415 25.19 26.73 11.29
C MET A 415 23.87 26.47 12.03
N ASN A 416 23.52 27.35 12.97
CA ASN A 416 22.26 27.29 13.72
C ASN A 416 22.00 25.92 14.39
N GLY A 417 23.07 25.24 14.83
CA GLY A 417 22.98 23.93 15.48
C GLY A 417 22.67 22.75 14.57
N ASN A 418 22.68 22.92 13.24
CA ASN A 418 22.52 21.78 12.32
C ASN A 418 23.71 20.82 12.44
N LEU A 419 23.41 19.52 12.40
CA LEU A 419 24.37 18.44 12.26
C LEU A 419 24.40 18.04 10.79
N LEU A 420 25.58 18.08 10.16
CA LEU A 420 25.73 17.66 8.76
C LEU A 420 26.36 16.27 8.66
N ASN A 421 25.81 15.44 7.78
CA ASN A 421 26.41 14.19 7.31
C ASN A 421 26.81 13.21 8.43
N LYS A 422 26.12 13.26 9.59
CA LYS A 422 26.25 12.26 10.65
C LYS A 422 25.23 11.17 10.44
N GLU A 423 25.62 9.93 10.68
CA GLU A 423 24.68 8.80 10.64
C GLU A 423 23.61 8.96 11.74
N PRO A 424 22.30 8.95 11.40
CA PRO A 424 21.23 9.08 12.39
C PRO A 424 21.22 7.97 13.45
N ARG A 425 21.76 6.79 13.10
CA ARG A 425 21.70 5.56 13.92
C ARG A 425 20.27 5.14 14.22
N PHE A 426 19.52 4.84 13.16
CA PHE A 426 18.23 4.18 13.26
C PHE A 426 18.41 2.70 13.64
N LYS A 427 17.55 2.16 14.51
CA LYS A 427 17.67 0.80 15.04
C LYS A 427 17.63 -0.29 13.97
N ASN A 428 16.66 -0.25 13.05
CA ASN A 428 16.56 -1.25 11.98
C ASN A 428 15.74 -0.74 10.79
N ILE A 429 16.42 -0.08 9.85
CA ILE A 429 15.79 0.50 8.66
C ILE A 429 15.16 -0.57 7.75
N GLN A 430 15.79 -1.74 7.63
CA GLN A 430 15.30 -2.83 6.76
C GLN A 430 13.94 -3.36 7.22
N ASN A 431 13.70 -3.36 8.53
CA ASN A 431 12.42 -3.74 9.12
C ASN A 431 11.49 -2.54 9.35
N GLY A 432 11.86 -1.33 8.88
CA GLY A 432 11.08 -0.10 9.05
C GLY A 432 11.09 0.49 10.46
N ASP A 433 12.03 0.10 11.33
CA ASP A 433 12.23 0.70 12.65
C ASP A 433 13.21 1.89 12.58
N TYR A 434 12.64 3.09 12.49
CA TYR A 434 13.35 4.37 12.46
C TYR A 434 13.53 5.01 13.84
N ASP A 435 13.23 4.28 14.92
CA ASP A 435 13.58 4.74 16.26
C ASP A 435 15.10 4.84 16.42
N LEU A 436 15.57 5.69 17.31
CA LEU A 436 16.98 6.05 17.43
C LEU A 436 17.70 5.13 18.43
N GLU A 437 18.95 4.79 18.12
CA GLU A 437 19.87 4.14 19.05
C GLU A 437 20.30 5.10 20.17
N SER A 438 20.69 4.54 21.33
CA SER A 438 21.07 5.33 22.52
C SER A 438 22.31 6.21 22.33
N ASN A 439 23.15 5.86 21.35
CA ASN A 439 24.36 6.56 20.95
C ASN A 439 24.16 7.45 19.69
N SER A 440 22.92 7.67 19.25
CA SER A 440 22.61 8.52 18.11
C SER A 440 23.13 9.95 18.32
N PRO A 441 23.73 10.60 17.30
CA PRO A 441 24.13 12.01 17.39
C PRO A 441 22.93 12.96 17.52
N CYS A 442 21.72 12.49 17.22
CA CYS A 442 20.49 13.27 17.38
C CYS A 442 20.06 13.43 18.84
N ARG A 443 20.57 12.58 19.75
CA ARG A 443 20.23 12.62 21.17
C ARG A 443 20.64 13.96 21.77
N ASN A 444 19.69 14.65 22.40
CA ASN A 444 19.89 15.95 23.06
C ASN A 444 20.53 17.04 22.17
N ALA A 445 20.36 16.95 20.85
CA ALA A 445 20.92 17.92 19.89
C ALA A 445 19.89 18.93 19.36
N GLY A 446 18.62 18.76 19.72
CA GLY A 446 17.52 19.64 19.32
C GLY A 446 17.42 20.88 20.20
N THR A 447 16.54 21.80 19.80
CA THR A 447 16.16 22.99 20.56
C THR A 447 14.72 22.91 21.07
N ASN A 448 14.36 23.64 22.12
CA ASN A 448 12.97 23.66 22.59
C ASN A 448 12.07 24.36 21.55
N THR A 449 11.09 23.62 21.03
CA THR A 449 10.10 24.10 20.06
C THR A 449 8.67 24.12 20.62
N GLY A 450 8.50 23.80 21.91
CA GLY A 450 7.20 23.61 22.56
C GLY A 450 6.61 22.20 22.40
N VAL A 451 7.26 21.32 21.63
CA VAL A 451 6.83 19.94 21.39
C VAL A 451 7.22 19.04 22.56
N GLN A 452 6.23 18.50 23.28
CA GLN A 452 6.45 17.77 24.53
C GLN A 452 6.53 16.25 24.39
N ARG A 453 5.94 15.70 23.32
CA ARG A 453 5.83 14.26 23.07
C ARG A 453 6.42 13.93 21.71
N ASP A 454 6.96 12.72 21.55
CA ASP A 454 7.47 12.23 20.27
C ASP A 454 6.41 11.41 19.49
N LEU A 455 6.79 10.84 18.35
CA LEU A 455 5.92 10.00 17.52
C LEU A 455 5.39 8.75 18.23
N LYS A 456 6.13 8.19 19.19
CA LYS A 456 5.68 7.06 20.03
C LYS A 456 4.99 7.52 21.32
N ASN A 457 4.63 8.80 21.39
CA ASN A 457 4.04 9.42 22.57
C ASN A 457 4.93 9.30 23.82
N ARG A 458 6.25 9.32 23.69
CA ARG A 458 7.22 9.40 24.80
C ARG A 458 7.49 10.85 25.16
N ASN A 459 7.79 11.14 26.43
CA ASN A 459 8.21 12.49 26.84
C ASN A 459 9.53 12.86 26.17
N ARG A 460 9.59 14.09 25.65
CA ARG A 460 10.83 14.73 25.18
C ARG A 460 11.56 15.40 26.33
N ASN A 461 12.88 15.49 26.24
CA ASN A 461 13.63 16.40 27.09
C ASN A 461 13.16 17.85 26.82
N THR A 462 12.76 18.56 27.88
CA THR A 462 12.13 19.89 27.78
C THR A 462 13.11 21.01 27.44
N SER A 463 14.41 20.78 27.59
CA SER A 463 15.45 21.78 27.33
C SER A 463 16.24 21.45 26.07
N VAL A 464 16.64 20.19 25.90
CA VAL A 464 17.45 19.69 24.80
C VAL A 464 16.83 18.41 24.25
N PRO A 465 15.72 18.48 23.49
CA PRO A 465 15.08 17.30 22.93
C PRO A 465 15.97 16.62 21.88
N SER A 466 15.64 15.38 21.52
CA SER A 466 16.29 14.72 20.38
C SER A 466 15.81 15.31 19.05
N ILE A 467 16.71 15.39 18.07
CA ILE A 467 16.38 15.70 16.67
C ILE A 467 15.62 14.51 16.06
N GLY A 468 14.54 14.78 15.33
CA GLY A 468 13.72 13.79 14.62
C GLY A 468 12.40 13.46 15.31
N ALA A 469 11.66 12.53 14.70
CA ALA A 469 10.34 12.09 15.15
C ALA A 469 10.36 11.31 16.47
N TYR A 470 11.53 10.81 16.87
CA TYR A 470 11.69 9.95 18.04
C TYR A 470 12.57 10.61 19.09
N GLU A 471 12.19 10.47 20.36
CA GLU A 471 13.03 10.82 21.50
C GLU A 471 13.87 9.61 21.94
N VAL A 472 15.18 9.80 22.05
CA VAL A 472 16.06 8.81 22.67
C VAL A 472 15.83 8.82 24.18
N GLN A 473 15.38 7.69 24.74
CA GLN A 473 15.23 7.51 26.18
C GLN A 473 16.58 7.29 26.88
#